data_AF-A0AAU3VNY1-F1
#
_entry.id   AF-A0AAU3VNY1-F1
#
_cell.length_a   1.000
_cell.length_b   1.000
_cell.length_c   1.000
_cell.angle_alpha   90.00
_cell.angle_beta   90.00
_cell.angle_gamma   90.00
#
_symmetry.space_group_name_H-M   'P 1'
#
loop_
_entity.id
_entity.type
_entity.pdbx_description
1 polymer ?
#
loop_
_entity_poly.entity_id
_entity_poly.type
_entity_poly.pdbx_seq_one_letter_code
_entity_poly.pdbx_strand_id
1 'polypeptide(L)'
;MVTSPRVTRVILDLEETDELDRLARAVEEYTLALEQARTALSEAAGRIAARYERGGPAAVAARVGWSRQHVSTLAAAHRRNLSSQGKDAA
;
A
#
# COMPACT_ATOMS: atom_id res chain seq x y z
N MET A 1 -50.30 7.34 -2.65
CA MET A 1 -49.73 7.08 -3.98
C MET A 1 -48.22 7.23 -3.87
N VAL A 2 -47.48 6.13 -3.94
CA VAL A 2 -46.01 6.15 -3.92
C VAL A 2 -45.54 6.13 -5.36
N THR A 3 -45.04 7.26 -5.86
CA THR A 3 -44.40 7.35 -7.17
C THR A 3 -43.03 6.68 -7.10
N SER A 4 -42.91 5.46 -7.63
CA SER A 4 -41.61 4.82 -7.85
C SER A 4 -40.76 5.70 -8.77
N PRO A 5 -39.49 5.96 -8.43
CA PRO A 5 -38.61 6.70 -9.31
C PRO A 5 -38.42 5.91 -10.61
N ARG A 6 -38.79 6.52 -11.74
CA ARG A 6 -38.49 5.97 -13.06
C ARG A 6 -36.97 5.98 -13.21
N VAL A 7 -36.34 4.82 -13.07
CA VAL A 7 -34.94 4.64 -13.44
C VAL A 7 -34.89 4.69 -14.96
N THR A 8 -34.54 5.84 -15.52
CA THR A 8 -34.25 5.96 -16.95
C THR A 8 -33.00 5.14 -17.23
N ARG A 9 -33.14 4.04 -17.98
CA ARG A 9 -31.98 3.27 -18.46
C ARG A 9 -31.27 4.11 -19.53
N VAL A 10 -30.08 4.58 -19.20
CA VAL A 10 -29.15 5.19 -20.16
C VAL A 10 -28.37 4.05 -20.80
N ILE A 11 -28.33 4.03 -22.13
CA ILE A 11 -27.46 3.13 -22.91
C ILE A 11 -26.28 3.99 -23.34
N LEU A 12 -25.09 3.63 -22.89
CA LEU A 12 -23.85 4.25 -23.33
C LEU A 12 -23.55 3.84 -24.76
N ASP A 13 -22.93 4.73 -25.52
CA ASP A 13 -22.37 4.34 -26.80
C ASP A 13 -21.07 3.54 -26.62
N LEU A 14 -20.55 3.01 -27.74
CA LEU A 14 -19.38 2.14 -27.72
C LEU A 14 -18.11 2.90 -27.32
N GLU A 15 -17.99 4.17 -27.70
CA GLU A 15 -16.81 5.00 -27.40
C GLU A 15 -16.79 5.38 -25.92
N GLU A 16 -17.94 5.77 -25.36
CA GLU A 16 -18.12 6.02 -23.93
C GLU A 16 -17.82 4.77 -23.11
N THR A 17 -18.30 3.60 -23.55
CA THR A 17 -18.05 2.32 -22.87
C THR A 17 -16.57 1.97 -22.90
N ASP A 18 -15.91 2.08 -24.07
CA ASP A 18 -14.49 1.80 -24.23
C ASP A 18 -13.61 2.77 -23.43
N GLU A 19 -14.02 4.03 -23.31
CA GLU A 19 -13.33 5.02 -22.46
C GLU A 19 -13.43 4.65 -20.98
N LEU A 20 -14.63 4.32 -20.49
CA LEU A 20 -14.83 3.91 -19.10
C LEU A 20 -14.05 2.64 -18.77
N ASP A 21 -14.10 1.63 -19.64
CA ASP A 21 -13.36 0.38 -19.46
C ASP A 21 -11.84 0.61 -19.41
N ARG A 22 -11.33 1.48 -20.28
CA ARG A 22 -9.90 1.85 -20.30
C ARG A 22 -9.50 2.54 -19.00
N LEU A 23 -10.29 3.51 -18.55
CA LEU A 23 -10.02 4.25 -17.32
C LEU A 23 -10.15 3.34 -16.09
N ALA A 24 -11.11 2.43 -16.06
CA ALA A 24 -11.27 1.45 -14.99
C ALA A 24 -10.02 0.56 -14.87
N ARG A 25 -9.53 0.01 -16.00
CA ARG A 25 -8.29 -0.79 -16.01
C ARG A 25 -7.07 0.02 -15.55
N ALA A 26 -6.97 1.29 -15.96
CA ALA A 26 -5.89 2.15 -15.51
C ALA A 26 -5.93 2.38 -13.99
N VAL A 27 -7.12 2.57 -13.41
CA VAL A 27 -7.28 2.69 -11.95
C VAL A 27 -6.84 1.41 -11.24
N GLU A 28 -7.21 0.24 -11.76
CA GLU A 28 -6.78 -1.05 -11.20
C GLU A 28 -5.25 -1.20 -11.25
N GLU A 29 -4.63 -0.88 -12.39
CA GLU A 29 -3.17 -0.93 -12.56
C GLU A 29 -2.45 0.00 -11.59
N TYR A 30 -2.90 1.25 -11.49
CA TYR A 30 -2.30 2.22 -10.57
C TYR A 30 -2.52 1.86 -9.10
N THR A 31 -3.64 1.21 -8.78
CA THR A 31 -3.89 0.71 -7.43
C THR A 31 -2.89 -0.39 -7.08
N LEU A 32 -2.68 -1.36 -7.98
CA LEU A 32 -1.69 -2.42 -7.78
C LEU A 32 -0.27 -1.84 -7.64
N ALA A 33 0.11 -0.91 -8.51
CA ALA A 33 1.42 -0.25 -8.45
C ALA A 33 1.61 0.53 -7.12
N LEU A 34 0.56 1.19 -6.63
CA LEU A 34 0.59 1.88 -5.34
C LEU A 34 0.76 0.91 -4.18
N GLU A 35 0.08 -0.23 -4.18
CA GLU A 35 0.24 -1.28 -3.16
C GLU A 35 1.65 -1.86 -3.14
N GLN A 36 2.23 -2.11 -4.32
CA GLN A 36 3.62 -2.55 -4.45
C GLN A 36 4.60 -1.50 -3.91
N ALA A 37 4.42 -0.22 -4.28
CA ALA A 37 5.24 0.87 -3.80
C ALA A 37 5.15 1.07 -2.28
N ARG A 38 3.94 0.93 -1.70
CA ARG A 38 3.72 0.99 -0.23
C ARG A 38 4.42 -0.16 0.48
N THR A 39 4.38 -1.36 -0.08
CA THR A 39 5.08 -2.53 0.45
C THR A 39 6.59 -2.29 0.44
N ALA A 40 7.16 -1.89 -0.69
CA ALA A 40 8.58 -1.62 -0.83
C ALA A 40 9.06 -0.50 0.13
N LEU A 41 8.26 0.56 0.30
CA LEU A 41 8.56 1.63 1.26
C LEU A 41 8.56 1.11 2.70
N SER A 42 7.58 0.29 3.07
CA SER A 42 7.47 -0.30 4.40
C SER A 42 8.65 -1.20 4.74
N GLU A 43 9.07 -2.04 3.77
CA GLU A 43 10.26 -2.88 3.90
C GLU A 43 11.55 -2.06 4.05
N ALA A 44 11.72 -1.03 3.21
CA ALA A 44 12.88 -0.16 3.28
C ALA A 44 12.92 0.60 4.62
N ALA A 45 11.78 1.13 5.08
CA ALA A 45 11.66 1.81 6.37
C ALA A 45 12.02 0.87 7.53
N GLY A 46 11.49 -0.37 7.52
CA GLY A 46 11.80 -1.38 8.53
C GLY A 46 13.28 -1.75 8.56
N ARG A 47 13.88 -2.03 7.39
CA ARG A 47 15.30 -2.36 7.26
C ARG A 47 16.21 -1.22 7.71
N ILE A 48 15.94 0.01 7.28
CA ILE A 48 16.73 1.19 7.67
C ILE A 48 16.60 1.43 9.17
N ALA A 49 15.39 1.41 9.71
CA ALA A 49 15.16 1.63 11.13
C ALA A 49 15.78 0.52 12.00
N ALA A 50 15.80 -0.73 11.54
CA ALA A 50 16.42 -1.85 12.25
C ALA A 50 17.95 -1.73 12.34
N ARG A 51 18.60 -1.04 11.37
CA ARG A 51 20.06 -0.82 11.36
C ARG A 51 20.52 0.13 12.47
N TYR A 52 19.69 1.07 12.88
CA TYR A 52 20.04 2.06 13.88
C TYR A 52 19.31 1.74 15.19
N GLU A 53 20.05 1.28 16.20
CA GLU A 53 19.50 0.86 17.50
C GLU A 53 18.57 1.89 18.15
N ARG A 54 19.14 2.91 18.82
CA ARG A 54 18.39 3.97 19.49
C ARG A 54 18.25 5.16 18.55
N GLY A 55 17.00 5.50 18.20
CA GLY A 55 16.67 6.68 17.39
C GLY A 55 16.35 6.41 15.92
N GLY A 56 16.70 5.23 15.38
CA GLY A 56 16.39 4.83 14.00
C GLY A 56 14.92 4.96 13.62
N PRO A 57 13.99 4.36 14.39
CA PRO A 57 12.56 4.50 14.12
C PRO A 57 12.03 5.94 14.15
N ALA A 58 12.61 6.82 14.97
CA ALA A 58 12.19 8.22 15.05
C ALA A 58 12.66 9.02 13.83
N ALA A 59 13.91 8.82 13.39
CA ALA A 59 14.46 9.49 12.21
C ALA A 59 13.72 9.08 10.93
N VAL A 60 13.47 7.78 10.76
CA VAL A 60 12.71 7.27 9.61
C VAL A 60 11.27 7.79 9.65
N ALA A 61 10.60 7.74 10.81
CA ALA A 61 9.24 8.26 10.97
C ALA A 61 9.12 9.74 10.56
N ALA A 62 10.06 10.59 10.99
CA ALA A 62 10.10 11.99 10.59
C ALA A 62 10.28 12.18 9.07
N ARG A 63 11.08 11.33 8.42
CA ARG A 63 11.35 11.41 6.98
C ARG A 63 10.17 11.02 6.10
N VAL A 64 9.34 10.07 6.54
CA VAL A 64 8.22 9.52 5.75
C VAL A 64 6.83 9.97 6.25
N GLY A 65 6.79 10.81 7.29
CA GLY A 65 5.54 11.35 7.84
C GLY A 65 4.70 10.31 8.60
N TRP A 66 5.35 9.30 9.18
CA TRP A 66 4.66 8.22 9.92
C TRP A 66 4.84 8.37 11.43
N SER A 67 4.06 7.60 12.20
CA SER A 67 4.29 7.51 13.63
C SER A 67 5.54 6.67 13.93
N ARG A 68 6.27 7.06 15.00
CA ARG A 68 7.42 6.29 15.49
C ARG A 68 7.04 4.84 15.84
N GLN A 69 5.82 4.63 16.37
CA GLN A 69 5.32 3.31 16.72
C GLN A 69 5.21 2.42 15.47
N HIS A 70 4.63 2.93 14.38
CA HIS A 70 4.50 2.18 13.13
C HIS A 70 5.86 1.72 12.59
N VAL A 71 6.84 2.64 12.51
CA VAL A 71 8.19 2.30 12.05
C VAL A 71 8.90 1.33 12.99
N SER A 72 8.68 1.44 14.31
CA SER A 72 9.26 0.52 15.29
C SER A 72 8.74 -0.91 15.09
N THR A 73 7.45 -1.06 14.75
CA THR A 73 6.85 -2.35 14.38
C THR A 73 7.48 -2.92 13.12
N LEU A 74 7.67 -2.12 12.08
CA LEU A 74 8.34 -2.54 10.84
C LEU A 74 9.79 -3.00 11.09
N ALA A 75 10.54 -2.27 11.92
CA ALA A 75 11.90 -2.64 12.30
C ALA A 75 11.95 -3.96 13.08
N ALA A 76 10.99 -4.18 14.00
CA ALA A 76 10.87 -5.43 14.74
C ALA A 76 10.52 -6.61 13.81
N ALA A 77 9.58 -6.42 12.87
CA ALA A 77 9.22 -7.43 11.87
C ALA A 77 10.42 -7.81 11.00
N HIS A 78 11.19 -6.83 10.52
CA HIS A 78 12.40 -7.09 9.73
C HIS A 78 13.44 -7.92 10.49
N ARG A 79 13.70 -7.60 11.77
CA ARG A 79 14.62 -8.38 12.62
C ARG A 79 14.15 -9.82 12.83
N ARG A 80 12.85 -10.05 12.99
CA ARG A 80 12.28 -11.40 13.10
C ARG A 80 12.49 -12.21 11.82
N ASN A 81 12.25 -11.61 10.66
CA ASN A 81 12.46 -12.29 9.37
C ASN A 81 13.93 -12.68 9.13
N LEU A 82 14.88 -11.85 9.57
CA LEU A 82 16.31 -12.20 9.52
C LEU A 82 16.62 -13.39 10.46
N SER A 83 16.03 -13.41 11.65
CA SER A 83 16.24 -14.50 12.61
C SER A 83 15.62 -15.84 12.19
N SER A 84 14.49 -15.82 11.46
CA SER A 84 13.88 -17.04 10.93
C SER A 84 14.70 -17.60 9.75
N GLN A 85 15.18 -16.75 8.85
CA GLN A 85 16.01 -17.19 7.72
C GLN A 85 17.36 -17.79 8.16
N GLY A 86 17.94 -17.30 9.26
CA GLY A 86 19.16 -17.89 9.83
C GLY A 86 18.94 -19.23 10.53
N LYS A 87 17.70 -19.55 10.93
CA LYS A 87 17.35 -20.80 11.62
C LYS A 87 17.04 -21.94 10.65
N ASP A 88 16.61 -21.61 9.44
CA ASP A 88 16.35 -22.60 8.38
C ASP A 88 17.63 -22.97 7.59
N ALA A 89 18.72 -22.24 7.79
CA ALA A 89 20.02 -22.44 7.14
C ALA A 89 21.08 -23.12 8.01
N ALA A 90 20.75 -23.50 9.24
CA ALA A 90 21.62 -24.14 10.24
C ALA A 90 21.08 -25.53 10.61
#